data_AF-J9ULK5-F1
#
_entry.id   AF-J9ULK5-F1
#
_cell.length_a   1.000
_cell.length_b   1.000
_cell.length_c   1.000
_cell.angle_alpha   90.00
_cell.angle_beta   90.00
_cell.angle_gamma   90.00
#
_symmetry.space_group_name_H-M   'P 1'
#
loop_
_entity.id
_entity.type
_entity.pdbx_description
1 polymer ?
#
loop_
_entity_poly.entity_id
_entity_poly.type
_entity_poly.pdbx_seq_one_letter_code
_entity_poly.pdbx_strand_id
1 'polypeptide(L)'
;MKDNRFSLDNFLKEEDKHNFVLYVPEIIHTNWKINDNGKVLLIFDVNNPITKIAAWLLKKKPNKDIEFDELCTSAWLNIDGEKCIFEIAKIQKQNSNDNFKDSLIRLIKFMHYIQGRRWIRYKKVKAKEDVDISK
;
A
#
# COMPACT_ATOMS: atom_id res chain seq x y z
N MET A 1 19.99 18.64 -15.30
CA MET A 1 18.70 18.03 -14.96
C MET A 1 18.50 16.85 -15.91
N LYS A 2 18.91 15.63 -15.52
CA LYS A 2 18.94 14.47 -16.43
C LYS A 2 17.54 13.90 -16.63
N ASP A 3 17.26 13.53 -17.87
CA ASP A 3 15.96 13.23 -18.45
C ASP A 3 15.27 12.04 -17.76
N ASN A 4 14.30 12.32 -16.90
CA ASN A 4 13.54 11.31 -16.13
C ASN A 4 12.53 10.52 -17.01
N ARG A 5 12.41 10.86 -18.31
CA ARG A 5 11.54 10.13 -19.28
C ARG A 5 12.16 8.80 -19.71
N PHE A 6 13.47 8.78 -19.94
CA PHE A 6 14.15 7.59 -20.48
C PHE A 6 14.25 6.41 -19.49
N SER A 7 13.97 6.65 -18.19
CA SER A 7 14.03 5.60 -17.16
C SER A 7 12.70 4.91 -16.90
N LEU A 8 11.57 5.63 -17.05
CA LEU A 8 10.25 5.09 -16.70
C LEU A 8 9.68 4.21 -17.82
N ASP A 9 9.77 4.66 -19.08
CA ASP A 9 9.33 3.85 -20.22
C ASP A 9 10.11 2.54 -20.35
N ASN A 10 11.40 2.56 -20.02
CA ASN A 10 12.22 1.34 -19.97
C ASN A 10 11.91 0.47 -18.75
N PHE A 11 11.63 1.07 -17.59
CA PHE A 11 11.14 0.35 -16.41
C PHE A 11 9.78 -0.30 -16.67
N LEU A 12 8.95 0.30 -17.51
CA LEU A 12 7.64 -0.20 -17.98
C LEU A 12 7.72 -1.07 -19.25
N LYS A 13 8.93 -1.46 -19.70
CA LYS A 13 9.19 -2.40 -20.82
C LYS A 13 9.69 -3.81 -20.42
N GLU A 14 10.19 -4.05 -19.20
CA GLU A 14 10.44 -5.41 -18.65
C GLU A 14 9.19 -6.24 -18.27
N GLU A 15 8.72 -7.10 -19.17
CA GLU A 15 7.38 -7.73 -19.23
C GLU A 15 6.79 -8.29 -17.92
N ASP A 16 7.58 -8.82 -16.98
CA ASP A 16 7.04 -9.52 -15.80
C ASP A 16 6.67 -8.63 -14.59
N LYS A 17 7.29 -7.46 -14.44
CA LYS A 17 6.98 -6.52 -13.33
C LYS A 17 5.83 -5.57 -13.66
N HIS A 18 5.43 -5.48 -14.93
CA HIS A 18 4.41 -4.52 -15.42
C HIS A 18 3.02 -4.82 -14.96
N ASN A 19 2.69 -6.10 -14.80
CA ASN A 19 1.34 -6.45 -14.44
C ASN A 19 1.02 -5.91 -13.07
N PHE A 20 1.93 -6.02 -12.10
CA PHE A 20 1.61 -5.68 -10.71
C PHE A 20 1.24 -4.21 -10.49
N VAL A 21 1.92 -3.25 -11.12
CA VAL A 21 1.63 -1.82 -10.90
C VAL A 21 0.25 -1.39 -11.43
N LEU A 22 -0.34 -2.19 -12.31
CA LEU A 22 -1.69 -1.98 -12.86
C LEU A 22 -2.78 -2.62 -11.99
N TYR A 23 -2.41 -3.31 -10.91
CA TYR A 23 -3.38 -3.95 -10.02
C TYR A 23 -4.09 -2.87 -9.21
N VAL A 24 -5.39 -3.04 -9.06
CA VAL A 24 -6.27 -2.17 -8.26
C VAL A 24 -6.43 -2.81 -6.87
N PRO A 25 -5.76 -2.30 -5.83
CA PRO A 25 -5.94 -2.78 -4.47
C PRO A 25 -7.31 -2.38 -3.92
N GLU A 26 -7.84 -3.22 -3.03
CA GLU A 26 -9.06 -2.99 -2.26
C GLU A 26 -8.80 -3.40 -0.81
N ILE A 27 -9.12 -2.52 0.14
CA ILE A 27 -8.98 -2.79 1.58
C ILE A 27 -10.02 -3.84 1.99
N ILE A 28 -9.56 -4.91 2.65
CA ILE A 28 -10.42 -5.94 3.25
C ILE A 28 -10.34 -5.92 4.79
N HIS A 29 -9.29 -5.33 5.35
CA HIS A 29 -9.19 -5.13 6.79
C HIS A 29 -10.12 -3.99 7.22
N THR A 30 -11.14 -4.32 8.01
CA THR A 30 -12.21 -3.39 8.36
C THR A 30 -11.93 -2.56 9.61
N ASN A 31 -11.05 -3.01 10.50
CA ASN A 31 -10.83 -2.37 11.80
C ASN A 31 -9.62 -1.44 11.78
N TRP A 32 -9.78 -0.23 11.27
CA TRP A 32 -8.72 0.76 11.26
C TRP A 32 -9.30 2.17 11.48
N LYS A 33 -8.43 3.09 11.89
CA LYS A 33 -8.79 4.51 12.05
C LYS A 33 -7.62 5.42 11.72
N ILE A 34 -7.89 6.72 11.62
CA ILE A 34 -6.86 7.76 11.65
C ILE A 34 -6.66 8.16 13.12
N ASN A 35 -5.42 8.17 13.60
CA ASN A 35 -5.07 8.59 14.96
C ASN A 35 -4.93 10.13 15.05
N ASP A 36 -4.67 10.63 16.26
CA ASP A 36 -4.54 12.08 16.52
C ASP A 36 -3.35 12.72 15.79
N ASN A 37 -2.38 11.92 15.34
CA ASN A 37 -1.24 12.36 14.54
C ASN A 37 -1.52 12.32 13.02
N GLY A 38 -2.76 12.04 12.62
CA GLY A 38 -3.16 11.91 11.22
C GLY A 38 -2.62 10.65 10.52
N LYS A 39 -2.16 9.64 11.28
CA LYS A 39 -1.64 8.38 10.73
C LYS A 39 -2.70 7.27 10.75
N VAL A 40 -2.64 6.38 9.78
CA VAL A 40 -3.48 5.16 9.79
C VAL A 40 -2.99 4.22 10.89
N LEU A 41 -3.93 3.78 11.72
CA LEU A 41 -3.75 2.77 12.75
C LEU A 41 -4.64 1.56 12.45
N LEU A 42 -4.03 0.42 12.16
CA LEU A 42 -4.72 -0.87 12.04
C LEU A 42 -4.88 -1.50 13.42
N ILE A 43 -6.11 -1.87 13.76
CA ILE A 43 -6.48 -2.40 15.07
C ILE A 43 -6.70 -3.91 14.95
N PHE A 44 -5.97 -4.69 15.74
CA PHE A 44 -6.05 -6.15 15.70
C PHE A 44 -6.70 -6.69 16.98
N ASP A 45 -8.03 -6.89 16.91
CA ASP A 45 -8.78 -7.44 18.04
C ASP A 45 -8.46 -8.92 18.28
N VAL A 46 -8.37 -9.29 19.56
CA VAL A 46 -8.24 -10.67 20.02
C VAL A 46 -9.60 -11.09 20.57
N ASN A 47 -10.54 -11.37 19.68
CA ASN A 47 -11.90 -11.79 20.06
C ASN A 47 -12.04 -13.30 20.28
N ASN A 48 -10.94 -14.04 20.46
CA ASN A 48 -11.02 -15.46 20.82
C ASN A 48 -10.75 -15.66 22.33
N PRO A 49 -11.72 -16.23 23.10
CA PRO A 49 -11.56 -16.46 24.53
C PRO A 49 -10.37 -17.38 24.88
N ILE A 50 -10.02 -18.33 24.00
CA ILE A 50 -8.86 -19.22 24.17
C ILE A 50 -7.55 -18.43 24.09
N THR A 51 -7.45 -17.48 23.15
CA THR A 51 -6.27 -16.62 23.00
C THR A 51 -6.12 -15.60 24.13
N LYS A 52 -7.22 -15.15 24.77
CA LYS A 52 -7.15 -14.32 25.98
C LYS A 52 -6.52 -15.07 27.16
N ILE A 53 -6.89 -16.34 27.35
CA ILE A 53 -6.34 -17.20 28.40
C ILE A 53 -4.85 -17.47 28.14
N ALA A 54 -4.46 -17.78 26.90
CA ALA A 54 -3.07 -17.98 26.53
C ALA A 54 -2.21 -16.70 26.68
N ALA A 55 -2.75 -15.54 26.31
CA ALA A 55 -2.08 -14.25 26.48
C ALA A 55 -1.86 -13.87 27.96
N TRP A 56 -2.87 -14.14 28.80
CA TRP A 56 -2.79 -13.96 30.25
C TRP A 56 -1.71 -14.86 30.87
N LEU A 57 -1.66 -16.13 30.48
CA LEU A 57 -0.66 -17.09 30.97
C LEU A 57 0.77 -16.74 30.52
N LEU A 58 0.95 -16.19 29.31
CA LEU A 58 2.25 -15.89 28.71
C LEU A 58 2.74 -14.44 28.91
N LYS A 59 2.01 -13.58 29.63
CA LYS A 59 2.30 -12.14 29.80
C LYS A 59 2.62 -11.40 28.47
N LYS A 60 2.15 -11.94 27.34
CA LYS A 60 2.45 -11.43 26.01
C LYS A 60 1.29 -10.51 25.61
N LYS A 61 1.57 -9.21 25.43
CA LYS A 61 0.55 -8.26 24.96
C LYS A 61 -0.01 -8.79 23.64
N PRO A 62 -1.33 -9.04 23.53
CA PRO A 62 -1.79 -10.04 22.58
C PRO A 62 -1.94 -9.55 21.15
N ASN A 63 -1.72 -8.27 20.85
CA ASN A 63 -1.42 -7.76 19.51
C ASN A 63 -0.76 -6.38 19.65
N LYS A 64 0.11 -6.03 18.72
CA LYS A 64 0.52 -4.63 18.54
C LYS A 64 -0.28 -4.10 17.36
N ASP A 65 -1.16 -3.15 17.63
CA ASP A 65 -1.73 -2.30 16.58
C ASP A 65 -0.60 -1.75 15.71
N ILE A 66 -0.88 -1.57 14.43
CA ILE A 66 0.14 -1.17 13.47
C ILE A 66 -0.18 0.25 13.03
N GLU A 67 0.70 1.16 13.44
CA GLU A 67 0.69 2.54 12.96
C GLU A 67 1.53 2.63 11.68
N PHE A 68 0.95 3.22 10.65
CA PHE A 68 1.64 3.49 9.40
C PHE A 68 2.39 4.82 9.46
N ASP A 69 3.56 4.86 8.84
CA ASP A 69 4.25 6.12 8.58
C ASP A 69 3.48 6.99 7.58
N GLU A 70 4.03 8.16 7.23
CA GLU A 70 3.40 9.11 6.31
C GLU A 70 3.10 8.54 4.92
N LEU A 71 4.07 7.83 4.35
CA LEU A 71 3.96 7.30 3.00
C LEU A 71 2.99 6.12 2.97
N CYS A 72 3.03 5.26 3.98
CA CYS A 72 2.13 4.13 4.12
C CYS A 72 0.69 4.59 4.42
N THR A 73 0.53 5.62 5.26
CA THR A 73 -0.75 6.28 5.55
C THR A 73 -1.34 6.86 4.27
N SER A 74 -0.56 7.65 3.53
CA SER A 74 -1.00 8.24 2.28
C SER A 74 -1.40 7.16 1.25
N ALA A 75 -0.61 6.09 1.14
CA ALA A 75 -0.91 4.98 0.25
C ALA A 75 -2.24 4.32 0.62
N TRP A 76 -2.39 3.95 1.90
CA TRP A 76 -3.60 3.31 2.43
C TRP A 76 -4.86 4.13 2.16
N LEU A 77 -4.82 5.43 2.44
CA LEU A 77 -5.96 6.34 2.22
C LEU A 77 -6.33 6.52 0.73
N ASN A 78 -5.42 6.20 -0.19
CA ASN A 78 -5.68 6.23 -1.63
C ASN A 78 -6.12 4.86 -2.19
N ILE A 79 -6.22 3.81 -1.36
CA ILE A 79 -6.79 2.51 -1.76
C ILE A 79 -8.31 2.60 -1.67
N ASP A 80 -8.95 2.89 -2.79
CA ASP A 80 -10.40 3.06 -2.93
C ASP A 80 -11.08 1.93 -3.70
N GLY A 81 -10.32 0.93 -4.18
CA GLY A 81 -10.85 -0.13 -5.04
C GLY A 81 -11.03 0.28 -6.51
N GLU A 82 -10.55 1.45 -6.90
CA GLU A 82 -10.60 1.99 -8.27
C GLU A 82 -9.23 2.34 -8.84
N LYS A 83 -8.36 3.00 -8.05
CA LYS A 83 -7.00 3.38 -8.45
C LYS A 83 -6.06 2.19 -8.46
N CYS A 84 -5.21 2.08 -9.49
CA CYS A 84 -4.11 1.13 -9.50
C CYS A 84 -2.89 1.64 -8.74
N ILE A 85 -1.94 0.74 -8.45
CA ILE A 85 -0.71 1.08 -7.71
C ILE A 85 0.07 2.22 -8.38
N PHE A 86 0.10 2.26 -9.73
CA PHE A 86 0.77 3.35 -10.46
C PHE A 86 0.10 4.72 -10.22
N GLU A 87 -1.22 4.79 -10.26
CA GLU A 87 -1.98 6.03 -10.01
C GLU A 87 -1.78 6.52 -8.57
N ILE A 88 -1.76 5.60 -7.60
CA ILE A 88 -1.44 5.92 -6.19
C ILE A 88 -0.03 6.51 -6.10
N ALA A 89 0.96 5.94 -6.80
CA ALA A 89 2.32 6.49 -6.82
C ALA A 89 2.37 7.90 -7.44
N LYS A 90 1.58 8.17 -8.50
CA LYS A 90 1.49 9.51 -9.12
C LYS A 90 0.96 10.54 -8.14
N ILE A 91 -0.08 10.21 -7.37
CA ILE A 91 -0.63 11.06 -6.31
C ILE A 91 0.41 11.34 -5.22
N GLN A 92 1.13 10.32 -4.76
CA GLN A 92 2.18 10.50 -3.75
C GLN A 92 3.32 11.38 -4.24
N LYS A 93 3.66 11.27 -5.54
CA LYS A 93 4.73 12.06 -6.15
C LYS A 93 4.41 13.55 -6.23
N GLN A 94 3.15 13.92 -6.46
CA GLN A 94 2.74 15.34 -6.49
C GLN A 94 3.09 16.06 -5.17
N ASN A 95 3.17 15.31 -4.06
CA ASN A 95 3.45 15.83 -2.73
C ASN A 95 4.88 15.56 -2.24
N SER A 96 5.78 15.03 -3.10
CA SER A 96 7.14 14.63 -2.71
C SER A 96 8.22 15.08 -3.71
N ASN A 97 9.37 15.51 -3.18
CA ASN A 97 10.55 15.82 -3.98
C ASN A 97 11.35 14.57 -4.41
N ASP A 98 10.99 13.37 -3.93
CA ASP A 98 11.73 12.13 -4.20
C ASP A 98 11.66 11.68 -5.66
N ASN A 99 12.64 10.89 -6.11
CA ASN A 99 12.55 10.26 -7.43
C ASN A 99 11.29 9.38 -7.51
N PHE A 100 10.53 9.52 -8.61
CA PHE A 100 9.30 8.74 -8.84
C PHE A 100 9.56 7.24 -8.82
N LYS A 101 10.66 6.79 -9.44
CA LYS A 101 11.01 5.36 -9.50
C LYS A 101 11.24 4.78 -8.11
N ASP A 102 11.98 5.49 -7.27
CA ASP A 102 12.27 5.05 -5.90
C ASP A 102 11.01 5.05 -5.02
N SER A 103 10.10 5.99 -5.27
CA SER A 103 8.79 6.06 -4.61
C SER A 103 7.90 4.89 -5.02
N LEU A 104 7.83 4.58 -6.32
CA LEU A 104 7.09 3.44 -6.86
C LEU A 104 7.62 2.11 -6.30
N ILE A 105 8.94 1.92 -6.22
CA ILE A 105 9.54 0.71 -5.63
C ILE A 105 9.17 0.57 -4.15
N ARG A 106 9.18 1.67 -3.37
CA ARG A 106 8.74 1.65 -1.96
C ARG A 106 7.26 1.30 -1.84
N LEU A 107 6.42 1.87 -2.69
CA LEU A 107 4.99 1.57 -2.71
C LEU A 107 4.72 0.10 -3.05
N ILE A 108 5.40 -0.46 -4.05
CA ILE A 108 5.31 -1.89 -4.41
C ILE A 108 5.66 -2.78 -3.21
N LYS A 109 6.75 -2.46 -2.48
CA LYS A 109 7.12 -3.20 -1.26
C LYS A 109 6.02 -3.13 -0.19
N PHE A 110 5.44 -1.95 0.02
CA PHE A 110 4.33 -1.77 0.94
C PHE A 110 3.11 -2.59 0.53
N MET A 111 2.73 -2.54 -0.76
CA MET A 111 1.61 -3.30 -1.32
C MET A 111 1.79 -4.81 -1.13
N HIS A 112 2.99 -5.35 -1.39
CA HIS A 112 3.31 -6.74 -1.08
C HIS A 112 3.22 -7.06 0.42
N TYR A 113 3.70 -6.16 1.28
CA TYR A 113 3.67 -6.34 2.72
C TYR A 113 2.24 -6.45 3.27
N ILE A 114 1.33 -5.57 2.84
CA ILE A 114 -0.07 -5.55 3.30
C ILE A 114 -0.92 -6.63 2.62
N GLN A 115 -0.62 -6.98 1.36
CA GLN A 115 -1.28 -8.10 0.68
C GLN A 115 -0.87 -9.45 1.28
N GLY A 116 0.41 -9.65 1.61
CA GLY A 116 0.88 -10.88 2.25
C GLY A 116 0.22 -11.16 3.60
N ARG A 117 -0.26 -10.11 4.28
CA ARG A 117 -1.02 -10.20 5.54
C ARG A 117 -2.54 -10.26 5.34
N ARG A 118 -3.01 -10.26 4.09
CA ARG A 118 -4.43 -10.27 3.73
C ARG A 118 -5.19 -9.08 4.34
N TRP A 119 -4.57 -7.90 4.35
CA TRP A 119 -5.26 -6.65 4.73
C TRP A 119 -5.88 -5.95 3.52
N ILE A 120 -5.35 -6.24 2.34
CA ILE A 120 -5.91 -5.87 1.04
C ILE A 120 -6.04 -7.11 0.17
N ARG A 121 -6.83 -7.00 -0.90
CA ARG A 121 -6.80 -7.89 -2.06
C ARG A 121 -6.66 -7.06 -3.34
N TYR A 122 -6.36 -7.72 -4.46
CA TYR A 122 -6.40 -7.07 -5.76
C TYR A 122 -7.69 -7.43 -6.47
N LYS A 123 -8.49 -6.41 -6.78
CA LYS A 123 -9.84 -6.55 -7.34
C LYS A 123 -9.82 -6.81 -8.84
N LYS A 124 -8.93 -6.12 -9.55
CA LYS A 124 -8.76 -6.19 -11.01
C LYS A 124 -7.39 -5.67 -11.42
N VAL A 125 -7.06 -5.86 -12.69
CA VAL A 125 -5.90 -5.26 -13.35
C VAL A 125 -6.44 -4.26 -14.37
N LYS A 126 -5.94 -3.01 -14.35
CA LYS A 126 -6.29 -2.03 -15.39
C LYS A 126 -5.54 -2.32 -16.68
N ALA A 127 -6.17 -2.02 -17.81
CA ALA A 127 -5.47 -1.98 -19.09
C ALA A 127 -4.49 -0.79 -19.09
N LYS A 128 -3.40 -0.88 -19.86
CA LYS A 128 -2.38 0.19 -19.88
C LYS A 128 -2.94 1.49 -20.46
N GLU A 129 -3.87 1.36 -21.39
CA GLU A 129 -4.53 2.44 -22.11
C GLU A 129 -5.47 3.25 -21.20
N ASP A 130 -5.97 2.63 -20.12
CA ASP A 130 -6.85 3.26 -19.13
C ASP A 130 -6.07 4.02 -18.04
N VAL A 131 -4.73 3.90 -18.03
CA VAL A 131 -3.87 4.54 -17.03
C VAL A 131 -3.10 5.66 -17.71
N ASP A 132 -3.25 6.87 -17.17
CA ASP A 132 -2.46 8.01 -17.64
C ASP A 132 -0.99 7.90 -17.19
N ILE A 133 -0.21 7.20 -18.02
CA ILE A 133 1.24 7.02 -17.89
C ILE A 133 1.98 8.27 -18.37
N SER A 134 1.30 9.21 -19.02
CA SER A 134 1.90 10.48 -19.46
C SER A 134 2.13 11.41 -18.26
N LYS A 135 3.15 12.28 -18.38
CA LYS A 135 3.60 13.15 -17.29
C LYS A 135 2.61 14.25 -16.97
#